data_AF-A0A1E3ZZY5-F1
#
_entry.id   AF-A0A1E3ZZY5-F1
#
_cell.length_a   1.000
_cell.length_b   1.000
_cell.length_c   1.000
_cell.angle_alpha   90.00
_cell.angle_beta   90.00
_cell.angle_gamma   90.00
#
_symmetry.space_group_name_H-M   'P 1'
#
loop_
_entity.id
_entity.type
_entity.pdbx_description
1 polymer ?
#
loop_
_entity_poly.entity_id
_entity_poly.type
_entity_poly.pdbx_seq_one_letter_code
_entity_poly.pdbx_strand_id
1 'polypeptide(L)'
;MKNLKPAGLLFLCFFLLTRAWSQGPAWLDFEPGPRQGSQPGAGLNRNKHIVLIAGDEAYRSEESLPMLAKLLATRHGFRTTVLFSTNPETHFVDPDEHQHIKGLEKLADADLVVIATRFREYPDAQMAYFDRYLNSGKPIIGIRTATHAFRYTRNPESRFARYGFTSKHKGWEGGFGKRILGETWVSHHGANGKEGTRALVDGVRQAAGHPVLKGVREIWGITDVYGIRNLPSDAEVLLWGLPVDGLGKESGGVWGKSVMPLAWTREYTADSGKKGKVFVTTMGASMDFLNEDLRRLFVNACYWAVDLEGSIPELTDVAIVGKYEPTMFGFEMYQKGKRPEDFK
;
A
#
# COMPACT_ATOMS: atom_id res chain seq x y z
N MET A 1 -48.43 12.28 73.57
CA MET A 1 -47.06 11.73 73.59
C MET A 1 -46.65 11.33 72.18
N LYS A 2 -45.40 11.67 71.79
CA LYS A 2 -44.60 11.14 70.66
C LYS A 2 -45.16 11.29 69.23
N ASN A 3 -44.59 12.29 68.54
CA ASN A 3 -44.51 12.40 67.08
C ASN A 3 -43.83 11.19 66.43
N LEU A 4 -44.15 10.89 65.17
CA LEU A 4 -43.20 10.27 64.22
C LEU A 4 -43.50 10.69 62.76
N LYS A 5 -42.56 11.40 62.14
CA LYS A 5 -42.22 11.34 60.69
C LYS A 5 -41.07 10.29 60.58
N PRO A 6 -40.67 9.73 59.41
CA PRO A 6 -40.75 10.21 58.03
C PRO A 6 -41.49 9.17 57.12
N ALA A 7 -41.37 9.08 55.79
CA ALA A 7 -40.45 9.68 54.82
C ALA A 7 -41.10 9.86 53.42
N GLY A 8 -40.39 10.54 52.52
CA GLY A 8 -40.70 10.60 51.09
C GLY A 8 -39.82 9.65 50.29
N LEU A 9 -40.41 8.93 49.33
CA LEU A 9 -39.70 8.00 48.45
C LEU A 9 -39.15 8.75 47.23
N LEU A 10 -37.89 9.20 47.29
CA LEU A 10 -37.17 9.68 46.11
C LEU A 10 -36.70 8.46 45.30
N PHE A 11 -37.36 8.15 44.18
CA PHE A 11 -36.84 7.17 43.24
C PHE A 11 -35.95 7.87 42.21
N LEU A 12 -34.64 7.61 42.29
CA LEU A 12 -33.65 8.14 41.36
C LEU A 12 -33.90 7.58 39.96
N CYS A 13 -34.18 8.45 38.98
CA CYS A 13 -34.08 8.07 37.57
C CYS A 13 -32.59 7.87 37.21
N PHE A 14 -32.13 6.62 37.25
CA PHE A 14 -30.85 6.23 36.67
C PHE A 14 -30.92 6.39 35.14
N PHE A 15 -30.54 7.58 34.65
CA PHE A 15 -30.15 7.73 33.26
C PHE A 15 -28.88 6.91 33.02
N LEU A 16 -29.05 5.71 32.49
CA LEU A 16 -27.98 4.96 31.85
C LEU A 16 -27.48 5.78 30.66
N LEU A 17 -26.47 6.61 30.91
CA LEU A 17 -25.66 7.25 29.88
C LEU A 17 -24.92 6.16 29.12
N THR A 18 -25.60 5.54 28.17
CA THR A 18 -24.96 4.82 27.08
C THR A 18 -24.12 5.84 26.33
N ARG A 19 -22.82 5.90 26.66
CA ARG A 19 -21.84 6.54 25.79
C ARG A 19 -21.94 5.83 24.44
N ALA A 20 -22.62 6.46 23.49
CA ALA A 20 -22.44 6.14 22.10
C ALA A 20 -20.98 6.47 21.79
N TRP A 21 -20.13 5.45 21.74
CA TRP A 21 -18.79 5.59 21.21
C TRP A 21 -18.98 6.01 19.76
N SER A 22 -18.65 7.26 19.43
CA SER A 22 -18.66 7.71 18.04
C SER A 22 -17.71 6.78 17.29
N GLN A 23 -18.24 6.04 16.31
CA GLN A 23 -17.39 5.21 15.48
C GLN A 23 -16.42 6.15 14.75
N GLY A 24 -15.13 6.00 15.05
CA GLY A 24 -14.06 6.76 14.41
C GLY A 24 -14.08 6.58 12.89
N PRO A 25 -13.37 7.43 12.14
CA PRO A 25 -13.39 7.38 10.70
C PRO A 25 -12.90 6.00 10.21
N ALA A 26 -13.57 5.43 9.22
CA ALA A 26 -13.27 4.10 8.69
C ALA A 26 -12.05 4.06 7.74
N TRP A 27 -11.47 5.23 7.45
CA TRP A 27 -10.30 5.47 6.62
C TRP A 27 -9.61 6.76 7.11
N LEU A 28 -8.42 7.04 6.61
CA LEU A 28 -7.76 8.33 6.83
C LEU A 28 -7.83 9.19 5.57
N ASP A 29 -8.22 10.45 5.69
CA ASP A 29 -8.06 11.45 4.63
C ASP A 29 -6.98 12.47 5.04
N PHE A 30 -6.07 12.78 4.11
CA PHE A 30 -5.07 13.84 4.24
C PHE A 30 -5.21 14.83 3.08
N GLU A 31 -5.48 16.09 3.43
CA GLU A 31 -5.53 17.19 2.47
C GLU A 31 -4.14 17.74 2.15
N PRO A 32 -3.93 18.29 0.94
CA PRO A 32 -2.68 18.93 0.55
C PRO A 32 -2.19 19.99 1.54
N GLY A 33 -1.00 19.78 2.12
CA GLY A 33 -0.33 20.75 3.02
C GLY A 33 -0.11 22.11 2.35
N PRO A 34 0.23 23.19 3.08
CA PRO A 34 0.35 24.54 2.51
C PRO A 34 1.35 24.60 1.34
N ARG A 35 1.10 25.48 0.35
CA ARG A 35 1.99 25.61 -0.82
C ARG A 35 3.38 26.06 -0.36
N GLN A 36 4.39 25.22 -0.55
CA GLN A 36 5.78 25.58 -0.31
C GLN A 36 6.34 26.34 -1.51
N GLY A 37 6.31 27.67 -1.42
CA GLY A 37 6.95 28.57 -2.38
C GLY A 37 6.22 28.76 -3.72
N SER A 38 6.90 29.47 -4.63
CA SER A 38 6.43 29.90 -5.95
C SER A 38 6.94 28.99 -7.09
N GLN A 39 7.25 27.73 -6.81
CA GLN A 39 7.79 26.82 -7.83
C GLN A 39 6.78 26.53 -8.96
N PRO A 40 7.24 26.38 -10.21
CA PRO A 40 6.41 25.89 -11.31
C PRO A 40 5.74 24.57 -10.93
N GLY A 41 4.43 24.44 -11.20
CA GLY A 41 3.68 23.23 -10.90
C GLY A 41 3.10 23.12 -9.47
N ALA A 42 3.31 24.09 -8.56
CA ALA A 42 2.87 24.07 -7.14
C ALA A 42 1.34 23.98 -6.87
N GLY A 43 0.53 23.68 -7.89
CA GLY A 43 -0.89 23.34 -7.79
C GLY A 43 -1.32 22.08 -8.53
N LEU A 44 -0.47 21.46 -9.37
CA LEU A 44 -0.86 20.33 -10.23
C LEU A 44 -1.23 19.10 -9.39
N ASN A 45 -0.40 18.76 -8.40
CA ASN A 45 -0.62 17.64 -7.50
C ASN A 45 -1.90 17.79 -6.65
N ARG A 46 -2.36 19.03 -6.38
CA ARG A 46 -3.55 19.28 -5.53
C ARG A 46 -4.85 18.80 -6.16
N ASN A 47 -4.87 18.70 -7.49
CA ASN A 47 -5.99 18.17 -8.23
C ASN A 47 -5.91 16.64 -8.40
N LYS A 48 -4.87 15.99 -7.84
CA LYS A 48 -4.62 14.55 -7.96
C LYS A 48 -4.93 13.84 -6.64
N HIS A 49 -5.75 12.80 -6.73
CA HIS A 49 -6.15 11.97 -5.59
C HIS A 49 -5.48 10.60 -5.63
N ILE A 50 -4.79 10.24 -4.56
CA ILE A 50 -4.17 8.93 -4.39
C ILE A 50 -4.96 8.15 -3.32
N VAL A 51 -5.50 6.99 -3.69
CA VAL A 51 -6.10 6.06 -2.71
C VAL A 51 -5.11 4.94 -2.41
N LEU A 52 -4.79 4.76 -1.14
CA LEU A 52 -3.86 3.78 -0.63
C LEU A 52 -4.64 2.67 0.09
N ILE A 53 -4.50 1.42 -0.34
CA ILE A 53 -5.28 0.28 0.16
C ILE A 53 -4.37 -0.62 1.01
N ALA A 54 -4.52 -0.54 2.33
CA ALA A 54 -3.83 -1.38 3.30
C ALA A 54 -4.68 -2.63 3.65
N GLY A 55 -4.03 -3.79 3.68
CA GLY A 55 -4.70 -5.07 3.92
C GLY A 55 -3.74 -6.24 3.75
N ASP A 56 -2.57 -6.12 4.38
CA ASP A 56 -1.53 -7.13 4.39
C ASP A 56 -1.14 -7.50 5.84
N GLU A 57 -1.26 -8.78 6.13
CA GLU A 57 -1.05 -9.38 7.44
C GLU A 57 0.41 -9.76 7.74
N ALA A 58 1.38 -9.43 6.87
CA ALA A 58 2.77 -9.89 6.99
C ALA A 58 3.80 -8.76 7.13
N TYR A 59 3.53 -7.57 6.57
CA TYR A 59 4.48 -6.49 6.27
C TYR A 59 4.02 -5.10 6.73
N ARG A 60 2.95 -5.03 7.53
CA ARG A 60 2.47 -3.81 8.21
C ARG A 60 2.08 -2.67 7.26
N SER A 61 1.27 -3.01 6.24
CA SER A 61 0.68 -2.04 5.31
C SER A 61 -0.11 -0.91 5.99
N GLU A 62 -0.74 -1.21 7.13
CA GLU A 62 -1.49 -0.28 7.96
C GLU A 62 -0.62 0.76 8.68
N GLU A 63 0.70 0.54 8.77
CA GLU A 63 1.65 1.54 9.28
C GLU A 63 2.32 2.30 8.14
N SER A 64 2.71 1.60 7.07
CA SER A 64 3.47 2.20 5.95
C SER A 64 2.63 3.12 5.08
N LEU A 65 1.39 2.73 4.74
CA LEU A 65 0.55 3.53 3.84
C LEU A 65 0.10 4.87 4.46
N PRO A 66 -0.29 4.97 5.75
CA PRO A 66 -0.54 6.26 6.39
C PRO A 66 0.67 7.20 6.40
N MET A 67 1.87 6.69 6.67
CA MET A 67 3.10 7.49 6.59
C MET A 67 3.32 8.04 5.17
N LEU A 68 3.22 7.18 4.14
CA LEU A 68 3.33 7.60 2.74
C LEU A 68 2.24 8.61 2.35
N ALA A 69 0.99 8.36 2.72
CA ALA A 69 -0.15 9.22 2.42
C ALA A 69 0.03 10.63 3.00
N LYS A 70 0.47 10.72 4.25
CA LYS A 70 0.76 11.96 4.97
C LYS A 70 1.97 12.70 4.38
N LEU A 71 3.01 11.97 3.98
CA LEU A 71 4.18 12.52 3.28
C LEU A 71 3.77 13.12 1.93
N LEU A 72 3.09 12.33 1.08
CA LEU A 72 2.57 12.75 -0.23
C LEU A 72 1.65 13.98 -0.13
N ALA A 73 0.76 14.02 0.87
CA ALA A 73 -0.13 15.16 1.06
C ALA A 73 0.59 16.41 1.59
N THR A 74 1.45 16.26 2.60
CA THR A 74 2.06 17.42 3.28
C THR A 74 3.23 18.02 2.50
N ARG A 75 4.07 17.17 1.87
CA ARG A 75 5.28 17.60 1.14
C ARG A 75 5.00 17.86 -0.33
N HIS A 76 4.20 17.00 -0.97
CA HIS A 76 3.97 17.05 -2.42
C HIS A 76 2.59 17.59 -2.80
N GLY A 77 1.69 17.79 -1.83
CA GLY A 77 0.39 18.41 -2.08
C GLY A 77 -0.59 17.55 -2.85
N PHE A 78 -0.46 16.22 -2.84
CA PHE A 78 -1.51 15.31 -3.30
C PHE A 78 -2.68 15.28 -2.30
N ARG A 79 -3.92 15.04 -2.75
CA ARG A 79 -4.96 14.58 -1.81
C ARG A 79 -4.76 13.08 -1.63
N THR A 80 -4.77 12.57 -0.40
CA THR A 80 -4.60 11.13 -0.17
C THR A 80 -5.65 10.56 0.78
N THR A 81 -6.08 9.33 0.49
CA THR A 81 -7.03 8.57 1.32
C THR A 81 -6.44 7.19 1.60
N VAL A 82 -6.42 6.74 2.85
CA VAL A 82 -5.93 5.40 3.24
C VAL A 82 -7.07 4.52 3.74
N LEU A 83 -7.34 3.44 3.01
CA LEU A 83 -8.32 2.41 3.34
C LEU A 83 -7.64 1.27 4.10
N PHE A 84 -8.35 0.66 5.04
CA PHE A 84 -7.82 -0.40 5.90
C PHE A 84 -8.74 -1.63 5.87
N SER A 85 -8.14 -2.82 5.88
CA SER A 85 -8.85 -4.03 6.34
C SER A 85 -9.25 -3.83 7.80
N THR A 86 -10.53 -4.02 8.12
CA THR A 86 -11.08 -3.73 9.45
C THR A 86 -12.10 -4.76 9.86
N ASN A 87 -12.03 -5.21 11.11
CA ASN A 87 -12.97 -6.15 11.66
C ASN A 87 -14.42 -5.58 11.60
N PRO A 88 -15.40 -6.32 11.04
CA PRO A 88 -16.73 -5.79 10.76
C PRO A 88 -17.54 -5.39 11.98
N GLU A 89 -17.26 -5.98 13.16
CA GLU A 89 -18.04 -5.77 14.38
C GLU A 89 -17.43 -4.70 15.29
N THR A 90 -16.11 -4.72 15.44
CA THR A 90 -15.37 -3.81 16.35
C THR A 90 -14.88 -2.53 15.67
N HIS A 91 -14.74 -2.58 14.35
CA HIS A 91 -14.13 -1.54 13.51
C HIS A 91 -12.69 -1.17 13.92
N PHE A 92 -11.96 -2.11 14.53
CA PHE A 92 -10.51 -2.03 14.63
C PHE A 92 -9.87 -2.43 13.29
N VAL A 93 -8.69 -1.87 13.03
CA VAL A 93 -7.81 -2.30 11.94
C VAL A 93 -7.40 -3.74 12.20
N ASP A 94 -7.63 -4.58 11.20
CA ASP A 94 -7.45 -6.03 11.27
C ASP A 94 -6.85 -6.50 9.93
N PRO A 95 -5.52 -6.66 9.87
CA PRO A 95 -4.86 -7.15 8.67
C PRO A 95 -5.27 -8.58 8.27
N ASP A 96 -5.73 -9.42 9.21
CA ASP A 96 -6.19 -10.79 8.94
C ASP A 96 -7.62 -10.83 8.34
N GLU A 97 -8.36 -9.71 8.40
CA GLU A 97 -9.69 -9.58 7.84
C GLU A 97 -9.65 -9.51 6.30
N HIS A 98 -9.71 -10.69 5.68
CA HIS A 98 -9.62 -10.88 4.23
C HIS A 98 -10.83 -10.37 3.43
N GLN A 99 -11.98 -10.11 4.06
CA GLN A 99 -13.27 -9.90 3.40
C GLN A 99 -13.93 -8.55 3.71
N HIS A 100 -13.44 -7.77 4.68
CA HIS A 100 -14.03 -6.47 5.04
C HIS A 100 -13.06 -5.29 4.89
N ILE A 101 -13.47 -4.33 4.07
CA ILE A 101 -12.87 -3.00 3.93
C ILE A 101 -13.98 -1.97 3.70
N LYS A 102 -13.77 -0.72 4.12
CA LYS A 102 -14.69 0.40 3.86
C LYS A 102 -13.97 1.46 3.00
N GLY A 103 -14.72 2.27 2.27
CA GLY A 103 -14.17 3.37 1.46
C GLY A 103 -13.70 2.98 0.05
N LEU A 104 -13.96 1.76 -0.44
CA LEU A 104 -13.63 1.40 -1.83
C LEU A 104 -14.39 2.25 -2.86
N GLU A 105 -15.49 2.90 -2.48
CA GLU A 105 -16.17 3.91 -3.29
C GLU A 105 -15.29 5.12 -3.66
N LYS A 106 -14.24 5.41 -2.88
CA LYS A 106 -13.21 6.44 -3.16
C LYS A 106 -12.35 6.11 -4.39
N LEU A 107 -12.46 4.90 -4.93
CA LEU A 107 -11.82 4.56 -6.21
C LEU A 107 -12.51 5.21 -7.41
N ALA A 108 -13.69 5.80 -7.25
CA ALA A 108 -14.33 6.57 -8.32
C ALA A 108 -13.57 7.87 -8.63
N ASP A 109 -13.13 8.61 -7.59
CA ASP A 109 -12.43 9.90 -7.70
C ASP A 109 -10.90 9.79 -7.70
N ALA A 110 -10.32 8.65 -7.34
CA ALA A 110 -8.87 8.42 -7.38
C ALA A 110 -8.24 8.63 -8.77
N ASP A 111 -7.12 9.33 -8.87
CA ASP A 111 -6.23 9.35 -10.04
C ASP A 111 -5.21 8.20 -10.00
N LEU A 112 -4.85 7.74 -8.80
CA LEU A 112 -3.87 6.69 -8.56
C LEU A 112 -4.33 5.77 -7.42
N VAL A 113 -4.10 4.46 -7.58
CA VAL A 113 -4.23 3.47 -6.51
C VAL A 113 -2.86 2.95 -6.12
N VAL A 114 -2.53 3.05 -4.83
CA VAL A 114 -1.43 2.31 -4.21
C VAL A 114 -2.05 1.10 -3.50
N ILE A 115 -1.62 -0.11 -3.81
CA ILE A 115 -2.16 -1.34 -3.21
C ILE A 115 -1.05 -2.12 -2.50
N ALA A 116 -1.25 -2.38 -1.21
CA ALA A 116 -0.41 -3.22 -0.36
C ALA A 116 -1.32 -4.17 0.42
N THR A 117 -1.98 -5.07 -0.32
CA THR A 117 -2.93 -6.04 0.20
C THR A 117 -2.51 -7.46 -0.14
N ARG A 118 -2.94 -8.44 0.67
CA ARG A 118 -2.65 -9.86 0.48
C ARG A 118 -3.92 -10.71 0.58
N PHE A 119 -4.15 -11.61 -0.38
CA PHE A 119 -5.20 -12.65 -0.32
C PHE A 119 -6.62 -12.17 0.02
N ARG A 120 -6.98 -10.94 -0.35
CA ARG A 120 -8.32 -10.39 -0.13
C ARG A 120 -9.38 -11.11 -0.98
N GLU A 121 -10.59 -11.19 -0.44
CA GLU A 121 -11.76 -11.82 -1.03
C GLU A 121 -13.01 -11.00 -0.67
N TYR A 122 -13.02 -9.74 -1.13
CA TYR A 122 -14.09 -8.79 -0.85
C TYR A 122 -15.41 -9.22 -1.52
N PRO A 123 -16.58 -8.93 -0.90
CA PRO A 123 -17.88 -9.12 -1.52
C PRO A 123 -17.98 -8.48 -2.91
N ASP A 124 -18.69 -9.12 -3.85
CA ASP A 124 -18.83 -8.66 -5.24
C ASP A 124 -19.28 -7.19 -5.38
N ALA A 125 -20.11 -6.68 -4.45
CA ALA A 125 -20.53 -5.27 -4.45
C ALA A 125 -19.36 -4.31 -4.15
N GLN A 126 -18.44 -4.70 -3.28
CA GLN A 126 -17.23 -3.96 -2.95
C GLN A 126 -16.17 -4.11 -4.05
N MET A 127 -15.93 -5.34 -4.51
CA MET A 127 -14.93 -5.60 -5.56
C MET A 127 -15.27 -4.91 -6.89
N ALA A 128 -16.55 -4.65 -7.16
CA ALA A 128 -16.99 -3.89 -8.32
C ALA A 128 -16.43 -2.45 -8.39
N TYR A 129 -16.04 -1.83 -7.26
CA TYR A 129 -15.35 -0.54 -7.29
C TYR A 129 -13.91 -0.66 -7.84
N PHE A 130 -13.18 -1.70 -7.40
CA PHE A 130 -11.83 -1.98 -7.90
C PHE A 130 -11.84 -2.40 -9.37
N ASP A 131 -12.78 -3.26 -9.78
CA ASP A 131 -12.96 -3.66 -11.19
C ASP A 131 -13.24 -2.43 -12.08
N ARG A 132 -14.11 -1.50 -11.64
CA ARG A 132 -14.35 -0.24 -12.37
C ARG A 132 -13.11 0.64 -12.46
N TYR A 133 -12.32 0.75 -11.38
CA TYR A 133 -11.06 1.49 -11.40
C TYR A 133 -10.08 0.89 -12.42
N LEU A 134 -9.85 -0.42 -12.36
CA LEU A 134 -8.96 -1.13 -13.27
C LEU A 134 -9.43 -1.00 -14.74
N ASN A 135 -10.73 -1.18 -14.99
CA ASN A 135 -11.34 -1.00 -16.31
C ASN A 135 -11.41 0.46 -16.78
N SER A 136 -11.03 1.43 -15.96
CA SER A 136 -10.86 2.83 -16.38
C SER A 136 -9.50 3.11 -17.04
N GLY A 137 -8.51 2.22 -16.88
CA GLY A 137 -7.13 2.41 -17.38
C GLY A 137 -6.25 3.30 -16.50
N LYS A 138 -6.72 3.67 -15.30
CA LYS A 138 -5.96 4.50 -14.36
C LYS A 138 -4.74 3.76 -13.78
N PRO A 139 -3.67 4.46 -13.39
CA PRO A 139 -2.42 3.87 -12.93
C PRO A 139 -2.53 3.11 -11.61
N ILE A 140 -1.62 2.16 -11.36
CA ILE A 140 -1.53 1.40 -10.10
C ILE A 140 -0.08 1.30 -9.61
N ILE A 141 0.14 1.49 -8.31
CA ILE A 141 1.38 1.13 -7.62
C ILE A 141 1.15 -0.13 -6.78
N GLY A 142 1.89 -1.20 -7.06
CA GLY A 142 1.85 -2.46 -6.30
C GLY A 142 3.03 -2.62 -5.34
N ILE A 143 2.77 -2.96 -4.08
CA ILE A 143 3.79 -3.12 -3.03
C ILE A 143 3.75 -4.54 -2.47
N ARG A 144 4.92 -5.19 -2.28
CA ARG A 144 5.11 -6.54 -1.72
C ARG A 144 4.08 -7.56 -2.24
N THR A 145 3.05 -7.77 -1.44
CA THR A 145 2.05 -8.83 -1.56
C THR A 145 0.91 -8.48 -2.51
N ALA A 146 0.92 -7.28 -3.10
CA ALA A 146 0.05 -6.91 -4.22
C ALA A 146 0.16 -7.89 -5.41
N THR A 147 1.34 -8.51 -5.60
CA THR A 147 1.56 -9.65 -6.52
C THR A 147 0.58 -10.81 -6.30
N HIS A 148 -0.02 -10.90 -5.11
CA HIS A 148 -1.05 -11.84 -4.71
C HIS A 148 -2.17 -11.16 -3.90
N ALA A 149 -2.57 -9.96 -4.35
CA ALA A 149 -3.59 -9.13 -3.70
C ALA A 149 -4.90 -9.85 -3.39
N PHE A 150 -5.33 -10.76 -4.27
CA PHE A 150 -6.61 -11.43 -4.19
C PHE A 150 -6.47 -12.95 -4.16
N ARG A 151 -7.35 -13.63 -3.42
CA ARG A 151 -7.45 -15.10 -3.37
C ARG A 151 -8.90 -15.52 -3.18
N TYR A 152 -9.51 -15.99 -4.26
CA TYR A 152 -10.88 -16.51 -4.24
C TYR A 152 -10.86 -18.00 -3.90
N THR A 153 -11.24 -18.30 -2.66
CA THR A 153 -11.28 -19.67 -2.10
C THR A 153 -12.60 -19.98 -1.40
N ARG A 154 -13.34 -18.96 -0.97
CA ARG A 154 -14.67 -19.09 -0.35
C ARG A 154 -15.78 -18.92 -1.38
N ASN A 155 -15.58 -18.07 -2.39
CA ASN A 155 -16.51 -17.85 -3.50
C ASN A 155 -15.81 -18.02 -4.86
N PRO A 156 -15.49 -19.26 -5.28
CA PRO A 156 -14.84 -19.53 -6.56
C PRO A 156 -15.72 -19.16 -7.78
N GLU A 157 -17.04 -19.12 -7.61
CA GLU A 157 -18.00 -18.73 -8.65
C GLU A 157 -18.22 -17.20 -8.74
N SER A 158 -17.52 -16.40 -7.93
CA SER A 158 -17.54 -14.93 -8.08
C SER A 158 -17.09 -14.54 -9.49
N ARG A 159 -17.78 -13.59 -10.12
CA ARG A 159 -17.34 -12.98 -11.40
C ARG A 159 -15.96 -12.34 -11.32
N PHE A 160 -15.46 -12.10 -10.10
CA PHE A 160 -14.15 -11.54 -9.81
C PHE A 160 -13.09 -12.59 -9.43
N ALA A 161 -13.44 -13.89 -9.38
CA ALA A 161 -12.51 -14.98 -9.07
C ALA A 161 -11.26 -15.01 -9.97
N ARG A 162 -11.41 -14.53 -11.21
CA ARG A 162 -10.32 -14.30 -12.18
C ARG A 162 -9.16 -13.43 -11.66
N TYR A 163 -9.39 -12.59 -10.66
CA TYR A 163 -8.33 -11.79 -10.04
C TYR A 163 -7.46 -12.58 -9.05
N GLY A 164 -7.90 -13.75 -8.59
CA GLY A 164 -7.17 -14.58 -7.64
C GLY A 164 -5.78 -14.96 -8.15
N PHE A 165 -4.75 -14.86 -7.31
CA PHE A 165 -3.34 -15.00 -7.72
C PHE A 165 -2.96 -16.36 -8.35
N THR A 166 -3.79 -17.40 -8.14
CA THR A 166 -3.69 -18.75 -8.72
C THR A 166 -4.68 -19.00 -9.86
N SER A 167 -5.36 -17.96 -10.34
CA SER A 167 -6.37 -18.03 -11.40
C SER A 167 -5.85 -18.77 -12.63
N LYS A 168 -6.74 -19.60 -13.19
CA LYS A 168 -6.58 -20.32 -14.46
C LYS A 168 -7.58 -19.85 -15.52
N HIS A 169 -8.31 -18.75 -15.25
CA HIS A 169 -9.23 -18.18 -16.23
C HIS A 169 -8.44 -17.66 -17.43
N LYS A 170 -8.92 -17.92 -18.64
CA LYS A 170 -8.23 -17.56 -19.89
C LYS A 170 -7.99 -16.05 -19.97
N GLY A 171 -6.73 -15.66 -20.17
CA GLY A 171 -6.29 -14.25 -20.17
C GLY A 171 -6.17 -13.63 -18.78
N TRP A 172 -6.35 -14.40 -17.71
CA TRP A 172 -6.20 -14.03 -16.30
C TRP A 172 -5.35 -15.06 -15.54
N GLU A 173 -4.45 -15.77 -16.24
CA GLU A 173 -3.57 -16.79 -15.69
C GLU A 173 -2.56 -16.16 -14.70
N GLY A 174 -2.58 -16.61 -13.44
CA GLY A 174 -1.83 -15.96 -12.36
C GLY A 174 -2.50 -14.69 -11.79
N GLY A 175 -3.74 -14.41 -12.21
CA GLY A 175 -4.61 -13.40 -11.61
C GLY A 175 -4.17 -11.95 -11.81
N PHE A 176 -4.59 -11.10 -10.89
CA PHE A 176 -4.29 -9.67 -10.88
C PHE A 176 -2.78 -9.39 -10.93
N GLY A 177 -2.00 -10.05 -10.07
CA GLY A 177 -0.56 -9.87 -10.00
C GLY A 177 0.11 -10.13 -11.36
N LYS A 178 -0.06 -11.32 -11.92
CA LYS A 178 0.59 -11.64 -13.20
C LYS A 178 0.08 -10.79 -14.37
N ARG A 179 -1.25 -10.62 -14.53
CA ARG A 179 -1.78 -9.89 -15.69
C ARG A 179 -1.48 -8.39 -15.63
N ILE A 180 -1.64 -7.76 -14.47
CA ILE A 180 -1.56 -6.30 -14.32
C ILE A 180 -0.16 -5.88 -13.87
N LEU A 181 0.33 -6.44 -12.75
CA LEU A 181 1.63 -6.08 -12.19
C LEU A 181 2.81 -6.74 -12.96
N GLY A 182 2.58 -7.84 -13.66
CA GLY A 182 3.57 -8.54 -14.49
C GLY A 182 4.06 -9.88 -13.91
N GLU A 183 3.94 -10.08 -12.59
CA GLU A 183 4.23 -11.38 -11.95
C GLU A 183 3.30 -11.62 -10.74
N THR A 184 2.97 -12.88 -10.49
CA THR A 184 2.18 -13.33 -9.32
C THR A 184 3.09 -13.76 -8.17
N TRP A 185 2.53 -14.24 -7.06
CA TRP A 185 3.35 -14.90 -6.04
C TRP A 185 4.02 -16.17 -6.57
N VAL A 186 5.35 -16.22 -6.45
CA VAL A 186 6.18 -17.34 -6.87
C VAL A 186 6.78 -18.04 -5.65
N SER A 187 7.66 -17.36 -4.93
CA SER A 187 8.37 -17.86 -3.76
C SER A 187 9.10 -16.72 -3.05
N HIS A 188 9.58 -16.99 -1.84
CA HIS A 188 10.74 -16.29 -1.31
C HIS A 188 11.99 -16.73 -2.09
N HIS A 189 12.91 -15.80 -2.37
CA HIS A 189 14.24 -16.10 -2.91
C HIS A 189 15.31 -15.92 -1.82
N GLY A 190 15.13 -14.88 -1.00
CA GLY A 190 15.83 -14.76 0.27
C GLY A 190 15.27 -15.70 1.35
N ALA A 191 15.97 -15.83 2.47
CA ALA A 191 15.45 -16.48 3.66
C ALA A 191 14.67 -15.47 4.51
N ASN A 192 13.34 -15.44 4.36
CA ASN A 192 12.45 -14.50 5.06
C ASN A 192 12.72 -14.43 6.59
N GLY A 193 12.85 -13.22 7.11
CA GLY A 193 13.19 -12.94 8.52
C GLY A 193 14.65 -13.21 8.91
N LYS A 194 15.53 -13.57 7.96
CA LYS A 194 16.97 -13.81 8.20
C LYS A 194 17.86 -13.04 7.22
N GLU A 195 17.50 -13.06 5.94
CA GLU A 195 18.19 -12.31 4.89
C GLU A 195 17.41 -11.04 4.54
N GLY A 196 18.11 -9.90 4.49
CA GLY A 196 17.58 -8.65 3.96
C GLY A 196 17.75 -8.53 2.44
N THR A 197 17.49 -7.33 1.94
CA THR A 197 17.66 -6.98 0.52
C THR A 197 18.50 -5.72 0.37
N ARG A 198 19.54 -5.78 -0.45
CA ARG A 198 20.19 -4.59 -1.03
C ARG A 198 19.69 -4.43 -2.47
N ALA A 199 19.14 -3.27 -2.80
CA ALA A 199 18.73 -2.97 -4.16
C ALA A 199 19.90 -2.40 -4.95
N LEU A 200 20.13 -2.96 -6.14
CA LEU A 200 21.06 -2.46 -7.14
C LEU A 200 20.23 -1.66 -8.15
N VAL A 201 20.56 -0.38 -8.33
CA VAL A 201 19.91 0.47 -9.34
C VAL A 201 20.30 0.00 -10.73
N ASP A 202 19.34 -0.12 -11.64
CA ASP A 202 19.64 -0.43 -13.04
C ASP A 202 20.37 0.76 -13.70
N GLY A 203 21.66 0.56 -13.98
CA GLY A 203 22.53 1.61 -14.51
C GLY A 203 22.11 2.10 -15.90
N VAL A 204 21.47 1.25 -16.72
CA VAL A 204 20.96 1.66 -18.04
C VAL A 204 19.77 2.57 -17.87
N ARG A 205 18.82 2.24 -16.97
CA ARG A 205 17.63 3.07 -16.74
C ARG A 205 17.96 4.37 -16.00
N GLN A 206 18.96 4.33 -15.11
CA GLN A 206 19.49 5.53 -14.47
C GLN A 206 20.20 6.46 -15.48
N ALA A 207 21.05 5.92 -16.36
CA ALA A 207 21.72 6.71 -17.41
C ALA A 207 20.74 7.27 -18.46
N ALA A 208 19.64 6.56 -18.74
CA ALA A 208 18.53 7.06 -19.56
C ALA A 208 17.65 8.11 -18.85
N GLY A 209 17.92 8.41 -17.57
CA GLY A 209 17.19 9.44 -16.82
C GLY A 209 15.77 9.04 -16.40
N HIS A 210 15.48 7.74 -16.21
CA HIS A 210 14.14 7.27 -15.88
C HIS A 210 13.57 7.98 -14.63
N PRO A 211 12.43 8.69 -14.70
CA PRO A 211 12.01 9.65 -13.67
C PRO A 211 11.87 9.07 -12.25
N VAL A 212 11.46 7.80 -12.15
CA VAL A 212 11.31 7.10 -10.86
C VAL A 212 12.64 6.96 -10.11
N LEU A 213 13.78 6.88 -10.83
CA LEU A 213 15.12 6.74 -10.26
C LEU A 213 15.78 8.09 -9.90
N LYS A 214 15.10 9.22 -10.14
CA LYS A 214 15.67 10.56 -9.93
C LYS A 214 16.06 10.80 -8.47
N GLY A 215 17.34 11.03 -8.23
CA GLY A 215 17.91 11.20 -6.89
C GLY A 215 17.95 9.92 -6.04
N VAL A 216 17.63 8.73 -6.58
CA VAL A 216 17.74 7.44 -5.87
C VAL A 216 19.17 6.91 -5.98
N ARG A 217 19.77 6.47 -4.86
CA ARG A 217 21.16 6.01 -4.77
C ARG A 217 21.30 4.67 -4.05
N GLU A 218 20.85 4.58 -2.80
CA GLU A 218 21.12 3.42 -1.93
C GLU A 218 19.86 2.95 -1.18
N ILE A 219 19.23 1.91 -1.71
CA ILE A 219 18.07 1.26 -1.09
C ILE A 219 18.51 -0.06 -0.45
N TRP A 220 18.16 -0.21 0.81
CA TRP A 220 18.30 -1.45 1.57
C TRP A 220 17.08 -1.62 2.48
N GLY A 221 16.67 -2.86 2.71
CA GLY A 221 15.56 -3.22 3.59
C GLY A 221 15.80 -4.53 4.32
N ILE A 222 15.10 -4.70 5.44
CA ILE A 222 15.15 -5.93 6.25
C ILE A 222 14.26 -7.04 5.70
N THR A 223 13.44 -6.76 4.69
CA THR A 223 12.73 -7.81 3.96
C THR A 223 13.63 -8.60 3.04
N ASP A 224 13.29 -9.87 2.86
CA ASP A 224 13.89 -10.75 1.89
C ASP A 224 13.45 -10.46 0.44
N VAL A 225 14.29 -10.88 -0.51
CA VAL A 225 14.02 -10.80 -1.95
C VAL A 225 12.96 -11.85 -2.35
N TYR A 226 11.96 -11.45 -3.13
CA TYR A 226 11.01 -12.39 -3.74
C TYR A 226 11.57 -13.03 -5.01
N GLY A 227 11.20 -14.28 -5.27
CA GLY A 227 11.45 -14.94 -6.54
C GLY A 227 10.54 -14.38 -7.64
N ILE A 228 11.09 -14.15 -8.82
CA ILE A 228 10.37 -13.74 -10.04
C ILE A 228 10.73 -14.77 -11.11
N ARG A 229 9.76 -15.34 -11.84
CA ARG A 229 10.07 -16.35 -12.87
C ARG A 229 10.36 -15.71 -14.22
N ASN A 230 9.43 -14.87 -14.68
CA ASN A 230 9.58 -14.17 -15.94
C ASN A 230 8.65 -12.95 -15.96
N LEU A 231 9.24 -11.76 -16.04
CA LEU A 231 8.47 -10.55 -16.33
C LEU A 231 8.07 -10.51 -17.81
N PRO A 232 6.94 -9.87 -18.17
CA PRO A 232 6.56 -9.64 -19.55
C PRO A 232 7.53 -8.68 -20.25
N SER A 233 7.60 -8.74 -21.58
CA SER A 233 8.57 -7.97 -22.38
C SER A 233 8.35 -6.45 -22.38
N ASP A 234 7.21 -5.99 -21.85
CA ASP A 234 6.88 -4.58 -21.62
C ASP A 234 7.32 -4.07 -20.23
N ALA A 235 7.94 -4.93 -19.41
CA ALA A 235 8.45 -4.55 -18.10
C ALA A 235 9.86 -3.95 -18.18
N GLU A 236 9.98 -2.75 -17.62
CA GLU A 236 11.25 -2.03 -17.45
C GLU A 236 11.71 -2.16 -16.00
N VAL A 237 12.70 -3.02 -15.76
CA VAL A 237 13.31 -3.22 -14.44
C VAL A 237 14.15 -2.00 -14.08
N LEU A 238 13.87 -1.44 -12.90
CA LEU A 238 14.51 -0.24 -12.36
C LEU A 238 15.47 -0.58 -11.20
N LEU A 239 15.12 -1.60 -10.41
CA LEU A 239 15.92 -2.11 -9.30
C LEU A 239 16.04 -3.63 -9.36
N TRP A 240 17.22 -4.14 -9.04
CA TRP A 240 17.53 -5.56 -8.89
C TRP A 240 17.85 -5.89 -7.43
N GLY A 241 17.23 -6.91 -6.85
CA GLY A 241 17.38 -7.30 -5.46
C GLY A 241 18.50 -8.32 -5.30
N LEU A 242 19.54 -7.92 -4.58
CA LEU A 242 20.59 -8.80 -4.06
C LEU A 242 20.20 -9.24 -2.64
N PRO A 243 19.99 -10.55 -2.39
CA PRO A 243 19.84 -11.06 -1.03
C PRO A 243 21.12 -10.80 -0.23
N VAL A 244 21.00 -10.35 1.03
CA VAL A 244 22.14 -10.14 1.94
C VAL A 244 22.03 -11.01 3.19
N ASP A 245 23.17 -11.50 3.68
CA ASP A 245 23.26 -12.41 4.82
C ASP A 245 23.10 -11.64 6.14
N GLY A 246 21.86 -11.53 6.60
CA GLY A 246 21.47 -10.80 7.80
C GLY A 246 20.54 -9.61 7.54
N LEU A 247 20.07 -9.03 8.64
CA LEU A 247 19.13 -7.89 8.69
C LEU A 247 19.84 -6.56 8.98
N GLY A 248 21.13 -6.44 8.65
CA GLY A 248 21.90 -5.20 8.77
C GLY A 248 22.24 -4.58 7.42
N LYS A 249 22.35 -3.25 7.35
CA LYS A 249 22.82 -2.55 6.14
C LYS A 249 24.19 -3.06 5.67
N GLU A 250 25.07 -3.34 6.63
CA GLU A 250 26.44 -3.80 6.42
C GLU A 250 26.55 -5.31 6.09
N SER A 251 25.44 -6.05 6.05
CA SER A 251 25.43 -7.46 5.67
C SER A 251 25.99 -7.68 4.25
N GLY A 252 26.83 -8.71 4.10
CA GLY A 252 27.38 -9.11 2.81
C GLY A 252 26.35 -9.76 1.89
N GLY A 253 26.59 -9.72 0.57
CA GLY A 253 25.72 -10.39 -0.41
C GLY A 253 25.76 -11.91 -0.29
N VAL A 254 24.62 -12.57 -0.48
CA VAL A 254 24.53 -14.03 -0.58
C VAL A 254 24.90 -14.45 -2.01
N TRP A 255 26.20 -14.45 -2.32
CA TRP A 255 26.72 -14.60 -3.69
C TRP A 255 26.39 -15.93 -4.39
N GLY A 256 25.89 -16.93 -3.66
CA GLY A 256 25.34 -18.16 -4.24
C GLY A 256 23.92 -18.03 -4.79
N LYS A 257 23.30 -16.85 -4.68
CA LYS A 257 21.96 -16.54 -5.19
C LYS A 257 22.03 -15.49 -6.31
N SER A 258 21.16 -15.65 -7.31
CA SER A 258 21.00 -14.66 -8.38
C SER A 258 20.34 -13.37 -7.85
N VAL A 259 20.57 -12.24 -8.51
CA VAL A 259 19.72 -11.07 -8.32
C VAL A 259 18.35 -11.29 -8.98
N MET A 260 17.29 -10.75 -8.39
CA MET A 260 15.93 -10.81 -8.93
C MET A 260 15.42 -9.41 -9.30
N PRO A 261 14.52 -9.23 -10.28
CA PRO A 261 13.77 -7.99 -10.44
C PRO A 261 13.07 -7.61 -9.13
N LEU A 262 13.30 -6.39 -8.67
CA LEU A 262 12.86 -5.92 -7.36
C LEU A 262 11.87 -4.77 -7.47
N ALA A 263 12.10 -3.85 -8.40
CA ALA A 263 11.14 -2.83 -8.79
C ALA A 263 11.15 -2.62 -10.29
N TRP A 264 9.97 -2.45 -10.90
CA TRP A 264 9.82 -2.28 -12.35
C TRP A 264 8.58 -1.45 -12.69
N THR A 265 8.57 -0.87 -13.89
CA THR A 265 7.39 -0.26 -14.52
C THR A 265 6.90 -1.11 -15.68
N ARG A 266 5.62 -1.00 -16.06
CA ARG A 266 5.07 -1.52 -17.32
C ARG A 266 3.74 -0.86 -17.69
N GLU A 267 3.28 -1.07 -18.91
CA GLU A 267 1.87 -0.88 -19.27
C GLU A 267 1.03 -2.13 -18.92
N TYR A 268 -0.28 -1.94 -18.78
CA TYR A 268 -1.27 -3.02 -18.73
C TYR A 268 -2.46 -2.68 -19.63
N THR A 269 -3.22 -3.70 -20.04
CA THR A 269 -4.49 -3.54 -20.76
C THR A 269 -5.62 -4.21 -19.96
N ALA A 270 -6.62 -3.42 -19.57
CA ALA A 270 -7.79 -3.89 -18.83
C ALA A 270 -8.74 -4.72 -19.73
N ASP A 271 -9.74 -5.38 -19.13
CA ASP A 271 -10.77 -6.11 -19.90
C ASP A 271 -11.60 -5.14 -20.79
N SER A 272 -11.69 -3.86 -20.44
CA SER A 272 -12.28 -2.79 -21.26
C SER A 272 -11.45 -2.37 -22.49
N GLY A 273 -10.26 -2.93 -22.68
CA GLY A 273 -9.31 -2.51 -23.73
C GLY A 273 -8.57 -1.20 -23.45
N LYS A 274 -8.89 -0.49 -22.35
CA LYS A 274 -8.12 0.68 -21.93
C LYS A 274 -6.75 0.27 -21.40
N LYS A 275 -5.73 1.06 -21.77
CA LYS A 275 -4.39 0.95 -21.21
C LYS A 275 -4.26 1.76 -19.92
N GLY A 276 -3.37 1.31 -19.05
CA GLY A 276 -2.83 2.09 -17.93
C GLY A 276 -1.38 1.71 -17.67
N LYS A 277 -0.70 2.44 -16.77
CA LYS A 277 0.68 2.15 -16.35
C LYS A 277 0.75 1.68 -14.90
N VAL A 278 1.72 0.82 -14.61
CA VAL A 278 2.01 0.39 -13.24
C VAL A 278 3.47 0.60 -12.88
N PHE A 279 3.71 0.88 -11.61
CA PHE A 279 4.99 0.68 -10.95
C PHE A 279 4.79 -0.41 -9.88
N VAL A 280 5.74 -1.31 -9.75
CA VAL A 280 5.66 -2.44 -8.83
C VAL A 280 6.96 -2.55 -8.09
N THR A 281 6.92 -2.89 -6.80
CA THR A 281 8.09 -3.33 -6.07
C THR A 281 7.76 -4.47 -5.11
N THR A 282 8.68 -5.43 -5.02
CA THR A 282 8.65 -6.51 -4.03
C THR A 282 9.44 -6.15 -2.76
N MET A 283 9.80 -4.88 -2.56
CA MET A 283 10.11 -4.28 -1.24
C MET A 283 8.91 -3.52 -0.67
N GLY A 284 9.00 -3.07 0.58
CA GLY A 284 8.05 -2.12 1.17
C GLY A 284 7.24 -2.69 2.33
N ALA A 285 7.87 -3.45 3.22
CA ALA A 285 7.38 -3.56 4.59
C ALA A 285 7.56 -2.22 5.32
N SER A 286 6.80 -1.99 6.39
CA SER A 286 6.87 -0.75 7.19
C SER A 286 8.31 -0.36 7.58
N MET A 287 9.09 -1.34 8.04
CA MET A 287 10.49 -1.16 8.41
C MET A 287 11.41 -0.77 7.25
N ASP A 288 11.14 -1.23 6.01
CA ASP A 288 11.96 -0.84 4.85
C ASP A 288 11.84 0.66 4.56
N PHE A 289 10.67 1.25 4.82
CA PHE A 289 10.42 2.69 4.64
C PHE A 289 11.18 3.60 5.64
N LEU A 290 11.98 3.03 6.55
CA LEU A 290 13.00 3.79 7.28
C LEU A 290 14.11 4.26 6.31
N ASN A 291 14.42 3.50 5.26
CA ASN A 291 15.33 3.91 4.19
C ASN A 291 14.76 5.11 3.41
N GLU A 292 15.53 6.20 3.35
CA GLU A 292 15.08 7.45 2.71
C GLU A 292 14.92 7.30 1.20
N ASP A 293 15.85 6.61 0.54
CA ASP A 293 15.85 6.44 -0.91
C ASP A 293 14.69 5.56 -1.39
N LEU A 294 14.21 4.62 -0.56
CA LEU A 294 12.99 3.86 -0.84
C LEU A 294 11.77 4.77 -0.79
N ARG A 295 11.65 5.65 0.22
CA ARG A 295 10.60 6.68 0.23
C ARG A 295 10.70 7.56 -1.03
N ARG A 296 11.91 7.92 -1.46
CA ARG A 296 12.15 8.73 -2.68
C ARG A 296 11.68 8.05 -3.95
N LEU A 297 12.06 6.78 -4.14
CA LEU A 297 11.58 5.93 -5.24
C LEU A 297 10.05 5.91 -5.30
N PHE A 298 9.39 5.71 -4.15
CA PHE A 298 7.93 5.66 -4.06
C PHE A 298 7.24 6.98 -4.39
N VAL A 299 7.75 8.11 -3.90
CA VAL A 299 7.19 9.41 -4.24
C VAL A 299 7.39 9.70 -5.72
N ASN A 300 8.60 9.48 -6.27
CA ASN A 300 8.86 9.65 -7.70
C ASN A 300 7.94 8.77 -8.56
N ALA A 301 7.68 7.52 -8.13
CA ALA A 301 6.71 6.63 -8.77
C ALA A 301 5.29 7.19 -8.75
N CYS A 302 4.85 7.86 -7.68
CA CYS A 302 3.55 8.53 -7.63
C CYS A 302 3.44 9.66 -8.67
N TYR A 303 4.46 10.52 -8.79
CA TYR A 303 4.50 11.58 -9.81
C TYR A 303 4.48 11.01 -11.23
N TRP A 304 5.36 10.06 -11.54
CA TRP A 304 5.41 9.38 -12.83
C TRP A 304 4.08 8.69 -13.17
N ALA A 305 3.44 8.06 -12.18
CA ALA A 305 2.20 7.34 -12.39
C ALA A 305 1.03 8.24 -12.82
N VAL A 306 1.01 9.53 -12.42
CA VAL A 306 -0.05 10.49 -12.79
C VAL A 306 0.37 11.53 -13.84
N ASP A 307 1.40 11.22 -14.63
CA ASP A 307 1.92 12.06 -15.74
C ASP A 307 2.52 13.40 -15.28
N LEU A 308 3.15 13.42 -14.11
CA LEU A 308 3.76 14.61 -13.50
C LEU A 308 5.27 14.47 -13.28
N GLU A 309 5.95 13.60 -14.04
CA GLU A 309 7.41 13.41 -13.99
C GLU A 309 8.22 14.71 -14.16
N GLY A 310 7.74 15.66 -14.98
CA GLY A 310 8.35 16.98 -15.14
C GLY A 310 8.29 17.87 -13.89
N SER A 311 7.52 17.48 -12.86
CA SER A 311 7.45 18.13 -11.55
C SER A 311 8.28 17.43 -10.47
N ILE A 312 9.04 16.38 -10.81
CA ILE A 312 9.96 15.71 -9.87
C ILE A 312 11.23 16.56 -9.74
N PRO A 313 11.57 17.08 -8.54
CA PRO A 313 12.80 17.87 -8.32
C PRO A 313 14.06 17.00 -8.40
N GLU A 314 15.24 17.62 -8.48
CA GLU A 314 16.54 16.90 -8.47
C GLU A 314 16.76 16.01 -7.24
N LEU A 315 16.20 16.42 -6.10
CA LEU A 315 16.13 15.62 -4.89
C LEU A 315 14.76 15.80 -4.24
N THR A 316 13.91 14.79 -4.37
CA THR A 316 12.55 14.77 -3.80
C THR A 316 12.61 14.73 -2.27
N ASP A 317 11.99 15.72 -1.61
CA ASP A 317 11.85 15.77 -0.14
C ASP A 317 10.99 14.62 0.35
N VAL A 318 11.62 13.67 1.03
CA VAL A 318 10.95 12.52 1.64
C VAL A 318 11.22 12.42 3.14
N ALA A 319 11.37 13.58 3.78
CA ALA A 319 11.38 13.67 5.23
C ALA A 319 10.01 13.25 5.80
N ILE A 320 10.04 12.32 6.77
CA ILE A 320 8.85 11.85 7.49
C ILE A 320 8.09 13.03 8.09
N VAL A 321 6.76 12.96 8.04
CA VAL A 321 5.86 14.00 8.57
C VAL A 321 5.31 13.55 9.92
N GLY A 322 5.86 14.09 11.00
CA GLY A 322 5.56 13.66 12.36
C GLY A 322 6.42 12.47 12.77
N LYS A 323 5.82 11.48 13.43
CA LYS A 323 6.51 10.33 14.02
C LYS A 323 6.26 9.07 13.19
N TYR A 324 7.30 8.30 12.90
CA TYR A 324 7.21 6.98 12.27
C TYR A 324 8.16 6.01 12.96
N GLU A 325 7.61 5.22 13.87
CA GLU A 325 8.29 4.11 14.55
C GLU A 325 7.54 2.82 14.18
N PRO A 326 7.80 2.27 12.98
CA PRO A 326 7.12 1.06 12.53
C PRO A 326 7.47 -0.14 13.42
N THR A 327 6.52 -1.07 13.53
CA THR A 327 6.71 -2.34 14.23
C THR A 327 7.39 -3.37 13.33
N MET A 328 8.04 -4.36 13.94
CA MET A 328 8.66 -5.45 13.20
C MET A 328 7.61 -6.25 12.43
N PHE A 329 7.91 -6.57 11.18
CA PHE A 329 7.01 -7.30 10.31
C PHE A 329 6.88 -8.78 10.72
N GLY A 330 5.72 -9.37 10.45
CA GLY A 330 5.37 -10.75 10.83
C GLY A 330 3.87 -10.97 10.93
N PHE A 331 3.45 -12.23 10.80
CA PHE A 331 2.06 -12.66 11.00
C PHE A 331 1.63 -12.48 12.46
N GLU A 332 0.39 -12.06 12.70
CA GLU A 332 -0.20 -11.79 14.03
C GLU A 332 0.52 -10.71 14.90
N MET A 333 1.60 -10.10 14.39
CA MET A 333 2.44 -9.12 15.10
C MET A 333 1.97 -7.65 14.98
N TYR A 334 0.82 -7.39 14.34
CA TYR A 334 0.27 -6.03 14.24
C TYR A 334 -0.25 -5.50 15.58
N GLN A 335 -0.39 -4.18 15.66
CA GLN A 335 -0.91 -3.48 16.83
C GLN A 335 -2.43 -3.73 16.98
N LYS A 336 -2.81 -4.60 17.92
CA LYS A 336 -4.21 -4.95 18.19
C LYS A 336 -4.98 -3.81 18.88
N GLY A 337 -6.29 -3.74 18.62
CA GLY A 337 -7.19 -2.75 19.24
C GLY A 337 -7.05 -1.32 18.69
N LYS A 338 -6.36 -1.14 17.57
CA LYS A 338 -6.16 0.15 16.89
C LYS A 338 -7.30 0.47 15.93
N ARG A 339 -7.71 1.74 15.86
CA ARG A 339 -8.61 2.29 14.84
C ARG A 339 -7.82 3.00 13.74
N PRO A 340 -8.39 3.27 12.55
CA PRO A 340 -7.68 4.00 11.50
C PRO A 340 -7.09 5.34 11.97
N GLU A 341 -7.78 6.05 12.87
CA GLU A 341 -7.31 7.32 13.46
C GLU A 341 -6.04 7.21 14.32
N ASP A 342 -5.72 6.03 14.87
CA ASP A 342 -4.49 5.80 15.63
C ASP A 342 -3.21 5.79 14.76
N PHE A 343 -3.37 5.68 13.43
CA PHE A 343 -2.26 5.64 12.45
C PHE A 343 -2.04 7.01 11.75
N LYS A 344 -2.65 8.11 12.25
CA LYS A 344 -2.73 9.39 11.55
C LYS A 344 -1.47 10.25 11.53
#